data_AF-A0A6J1WXY0-F1
#
_entry.id   AF-A0A6J1WXY0-F1
#
_cell.length_a   1.000
_cell.length_b   1.000
_cell.length_c   1.000
_cell.angle_alpha   90.00
_cell.angle_beta   90.00
_cell.angle_gamma   90.00
#
_symmetry.space_group_name_H-M   'P 1'
#
loop_
_entity.id
_entity.type
_entity.pdbx_description
1 polymer ?
#
loop_
_entity_poly.entity_id
_entity_poly.type
_entity_poly.pdbx_seq_one_letter_code
_entity_poly.pdbx_strand_id
1 'polypeptide(L)'
;MGLASITVDITDGDCENAFAYIPDLATYGLIVYSLRDNDSWRLSHNFFSFSPTSGNLNIAGLRFQWSDGIFSLTLVPGRGNCKTAYFHPLIGTQEFSVSTCVLKNRTVSSDPNYWSLFSLLGDRGEGSQATMHDYHPASRVVFIAEIGRDAVSCWNTGEALVSTNIAILAQDSQRLSYPADLHVTGNEVWVIANSLPRFSYSRLDTNSYNFYIYRGNVQELIAGTPCTSYSSSSNYNIQ
;
A
#
# COMPACT_ATOMS: atom_id res chain seq x y z
N MET A 1 -13.77 15.72 -1.63
CA MET A 1 -12.67 15.44 -0.69
C MET A 1 -12.14 14.06 -1.05
N GLY A 2 -10.82 13.91 -1.21
CA GLY A 2 -10.20 12.70 -1.75
C GLY A 2 -8.84 12.37 -1.13
N LEU A 3 -8.60 12.77 0.12
CA LEU A 3 -7.38 12.39 0.83
C LEU A 3 -7.58 11.00 1.44
N ALA A 4 -6.82 10.02 0.95
CA ALA A 4 -7.04 8.60 1.27
C ALA A 4 -6.29 8.12 2.52
N SER A 5 -5.05 8.58 2.66
CA SER A 5 -4.10 8.08 3.65
C SER A 5 -3.03 9.13 3.94
N ILE A 6 -2.15 8.84 4.90
CA ILE A 6 -0.99 9.66 5.21
C ILE A 6 0.18 8.77 5.61
N THR A 7 1.34 9.07 5.04
CA THR A 7 2.60 8.37 5.37
C THR A 7 3.60 9.39 5.86
N VAL A 8 4.12 9.18 7.07
CA VAL A 8 5.08 10.11 7.70
C VAL A 8 6.49 9.57 7.52
N ASP A 9 7.36 10.37 6.92
CA ASP A 9 8.79 10.10 6.80
C ASP A 9 9.57 10.87 7.85
N ILE A 10 10.00 10.16 8.88
CA ILE A 10 11.03 10.62 9.81
C ILE A 10 12.33 9.91 9.42
N THR A 11 13.33 10.69 9.01
CA THR A 11 14.68 10.19 8.69
C THR A 11 15.56 10.34 9.94
N ASP A 12 16.26 9.27 10.33
CA ASP A 12 17.21 9.24 11.46
C ASP A 12 16.66 9.76 12.81
N GLY A 13 15.35 9.66 13.03
CA GLY A 13 14.69 10.11 14.26
C GLY A 13 14.51 11.63 14.38
N ASP A 14 14.80 12.40 13.32
CA ASP A 14 14.67 13.85 13.31
C ASP A 14 13.21 14.28 13.04
N CYS A 15 12.44 14.33 14.12
CA CYS A 15 11.01 14.69 14.06
C CYS A 15 10.75 16.11 13.57
N GLU A 16 11.69 17.06 13.75
CA GLU A 16 11.53 18.46 13.32
C GLU A 16 11.66 18.61 11.80
N ASN A 17 12.35 17.66 11.15
CA ASN A 17 12.53 17.59 9.70
C ASN A 17 11.63 16.52 9.04
N ALA A 18 10.52 16.16 9.67
CA ALA A 18 9.59 15.18 9.14
C ALA A 18 8.89 15.66 7.85
N PHE A 19 8.57 14.70 6.98
CA PHE A 19 7.72 14.92 5.82
C PHE A 19 6.44 14.08 5.93
N ALA A 20 5.35 14.57 5.37
CA ALA A 20 4.13 13.79 5.18
C ALA A 20 3.80 13.67 3.69
N TYR A 21 3.40 12.46 3.29
CA TYR A 21 2.93 12.14 1.94
C TYR A 21 1.45 11.81 2.02
N ILE A 22 0.63 12.57 1.29
CA ILE A 22 -0.84 12.51 1.40
C ILE A 22 -1.41 12.30 -0.01
N PRO A 23 -1.81 11.06 -0.34
CA PRO A 23 -2.47 10.75 -1.61
C PRO A 23 -3.79 11.49 -1.79
N ASP A 24 -3.97 12.12 -2.95
CA ASP A 24 -5.24 12.64 -3.44
C ASP A 24 -5.79 11.68 -4.51
N LEU A 25 -6.65 10.78 -4.05
CA LEU A 25 -7.25 9.72 -4.87
C LEU A 25 -8.20 10.27 -5.95
N ALA A 26 -8.81 11.43 -5.70
CA ALA A 26 -9.87 11.98 -6.55
C ALA A 26 -9.30 12.82 -7.69
N THR A 27 -8.15 13.46 -7.49
CA THR A 27 -7.47 14.26 -8.53
C THR A 27 -6.12 13.68 -8.97
N TYR A 28 -5.79 12.47 -8.53
CA TYR A 28 -4.61 11.69 -8.96
C TYR A 28 -3.29 12.42 -8.69
N GLY A 29 -3.13 12.88 -7.46
CA GLY A 29 -1.96 13.64 -7.02
C GLY A 29 -1.39 13.16 -5.70
N LEU A 30 -0.18 13.60 -5.42
CA LEU A 30 0.45 13.41 -4.12
C LEU A 30 0.79 14.77 -3.53
N ILE A 31 0.24 15.07 -2.36
CA ILE A 31 0.64 16.24 -1.58
C ILE A 31 1.84 15.82 -0.74
N VAL A 32 2.88 16.64 -0.77
CA VAL A 32 4.06 16.50 0.09
C VAL A 32 4.09 17.71 1.02
N TYR A 33 4.17 17.47 2.31
CA TYR A 33 4.29 18.50 3.34
C TYR A 33 5.65 18.39 4.04
N SER A 34 6.34 19.51 4.17
CA SER A 34 7.59 19.66 4.95
C SER A 34 7.25 20.32 6.27
N LEU A 35 7.50 19.63 7.40
CA LEU A 35 7.24 20.19 8.72
C LEU A 35 8.16 21.39 9.01
N ARG A 36 9.47 21.24 8.76
CA ARG A 36 10.46 22.30 9.01
C ARG A 36 10.12 23.59 8.24
N ASP A 37 9.81 23.45 6.96
CA ASP A 37 9.58 24.60 6.10
C ASP A 37 8.13 25.11 6.22
N ASN A 38 7.26 24.36 6.92
CA ASN A 38 5.83 24.57 7.05
C ASN A 38 5.16 24.90 5.71
N ASP A 39 5.50 24.11 4.70
CA ASP A 39 5.08 24.31 3.31
C ASP A 39 4.66 22.99 2.69
N SER A 40 3.81 23.06 1.67
CA SER A 40 3.38 21.89 0.91
C SER A 40 3.37 22.16 -0.58
N TRP A 41 3.65 21.12 -1.35
CA TRP A 41 3.51 21.14 -2.80
C TRP A 41 2.80 19.88 -3.26
N ARG A 42 2.25 19.96 -4.46
CA ARG A 42 1.53 18.85 -5.08
C ARG A 42 2.33 18.34 -6.27
N LEU A 43 2.52 17.03 -6.31
CA LEU A 43 3.10 16.30 -7.43
C LEU A 43 1.99 15.61 -8.22
N SER A 44 2.14 15.61 -9.53
CA SER A 44 1.31 14.83 -10.47
C SER A 44 2.21 13.83 -11.17
N HIS A 45 1.72 12.63 -11.46
CA HIS A 45 2.41 11.64 -12.29
C HIS A 45 1.37 10.66 -12.84
N ASN A 46 1.58 10.09 -14.03
CA ASN A 46 0.62 9.16 -14.63
C ASN A 46 0.40 7.90 -13.76
N PHE A 47 1.42 7.48 -13.01
CA PHE A 47 1.31 6.36 -12.06
C PHE A 47 0.41 6.66 -10.85
N PHE A 48 0.02 7.91 -10.63
CA PHE A 48 -0.96 8.26 -9.58
C PHE A 48 -2.41 8.08 -10.05
N SER A 49 -2.63 7.84 -11.35
CA SER A 49 -3.96 7.59 -11.91
C SER A 49 -4.40 6.15 -11.69
N PHE A 50 -5.71 5.94 -11.72
CA PHE A 50 -6.27 4.58 -11.78
C PHE A 50 -5.94 3.87 -13.10
N SER A 51 -6.02 2.54 -13.09
CA SER A 51 -5.99 1.70 -14.28
C SER A 51 -7.39 1.55 -14.87
N PRO A 52 -7.65 2.03 -16.11
CA PRO A 52 -8.98 1.91 -16.74
C PRO A 52 -9.45 0.48 -16.94
N THR A 53 -8.53 -0.49 -17.02
CA THR A 53 -8.87 -1.91 -17.18
C THR A 53 -9.19 -2.60 -15.85
N SER A 54 -8.95 -1.93 -14.72
CA SER A 54 -9.17 -2.46 -13.37
C SER A 54 -10.38 -1.83 -12.66
N GLY A 55 -11.16 -1.00 -13.35
CA GLY A 55 -12.25 -0.21 -12.75
C GLY A 55 -13.50 -1.02 -12.37
N ASN A 56 -13.70 -2.21 -12.94
CA ASN A 56 -14.84 -3.07 -12.59
C ASN A 56 -14.57 -3.81 -11.27
N LEU A 57 -15.41 -3.56 -10.27
CA LEU A 57 -15.32 -4.19 -8.96
C LEU A 57 -16.52 -5.10 -8.70
N ASN A 58 -16.27 -6.22 -8.03
CA ASN A 58 -17.30 -7.09 -7.48
C ASN A 58 -16.97 -7.34 -6.00
N ILE A 59 -17.53 -6.50 -5.14
CA ILE A 59 -17.19 -6.48 -3.72
C ILE A 59 -18.46 -6.63 -2.92
N ALA A 60 -18.45 -7.50 -1.90
CA ALA A 60 -19.62 -7.74 -1.06
C ALA A 60 -20.88 -8.21 -1.84
N GLY A 61 -20.70 -8.77 -3.03
CA GLY A 61 -21.78 -9.17 -3.95
C GLY A 61 -22.38 -8.01 -4.76
N LEU A 62 -21.81 -6.81 -4.68
CA LEU A 62 -22.20 -5.64 -5.45
C LEU A 62 -21.24 -5.42 -6.61
N ARG A 63 -21.80 -5.05 -7.76
CA ARG A 63 -21.03 -4.70 -8.96
C ARG A 63 -21.11 -3.21 -9.20
N PHE A 64 -19.96 -2.57 -9.26
CA PHE A 64 -19.84 -1.14 -9.49
C PHE A 64 -18.50 -0.80 -10.13
N GLN A 65 -18.36 0.46 -10.54
CA GLN A 65 -17.12 0.99 -11.07
C GLN A 65 -16.65 2.15 -10.22
N TRP A 66 -15.35 2.13 -9.91
CA TRP A 66 -14.65 3.26 -9.31
C TRP A 66 -13.44 3.62 -10.16
N SER A 67 -12.92 4.81 -9.94
CA SER A 67 -11.78 5.38 -10.66
C SER A 67 -10.76 6.01 -9.72
N ASP A 68 -10.70 5.52 -8.47
CA ASP A 68 -9.84 6.09 -7.44
C ASP A 68 -8.37 5.86 -7.78
N GLY A 69 -7.59 6.94 -7.83
CA GLY A 69 -6.16 6.93 -8.11
C GLY A 69 -5.34 6.56 -6.89
N ILE A 70 -4.12 7.14 -6.78
CA ILE A 70 -3.16 6.89 -5.70
C ILE A 70 -3.87 6.89 -4.34
N PHE A 71 -3.68 5.81 -3.58
CA PHE A 71 -4.40 5.59 -2.33
C PHE A 71 -3.48 5.24 -1.18
N SER A 72 -2.47 4.42 -1.41
CA SER A 72 -1.50 4.01 -0.40
C SER A 72 -0.08 4.28 -0.85
N LEU A 73 0.76 4.64 0.12
CA LEU A 73 2.20 4.80 -0.03
C LEU A 73 2.89 4.25 1.22
N THR A 74 3.81 3.30 1.09
CA THR A 74 4.68 2.86 2.20
C THR A 74 6.15 3.15 1.90
N LEU A 75 6.95 3.24 2.96
CA LEU A 75 8.36 3.55 2.87
C LEU A 75 9.20 2.31 3.16
N VAL A 76 10.05 1.96 2.19
CA VAL A 76 11.05 0.90 2.34
C VAL A 76 12.46 1.49 2.37
N PRO A 77 13.47 0.77 2.88
CA PRO A 77 14.86 1.22 2.83
C PRO A 77 15.28 1.63 1.41
N GLY A 78 15.93 2.78 1.30
CA GLY A 78 16.43 3.31 0.03
C GLY A 78 17.94 3.41 0.02
N ARG A 79 18.47 4.43 -0.69
CA ARG A 79 19.91 4.70 -0.80
C ARG A 79 20.26 6.00 -0.10
N GLY A 80 21.35 6.00 0.67
CA GLY A 80 21.79 7.16 1.44
C GLY A 80 20.71 7.61 2.43
N ASN A 81 20.43 8.91 2.48
CA ASN A 81 19.41 9.49 3.36
C ASN A 81 18.00 9.48 2.74
N CYS A 82 17.82 8.79 1.62
CA CYS A 82 16.52 8.65 0.95
C CYS A 82 15.93 7.26 1.26
N LYS A 83 14.63 7.20 1.52
CA LYS A 83 13.82 5.99 1.44
C LYS A 83 13.26 5.81 0.03
N THR A 84 12.82 4.61 -0.31
CA THR A 84 12.03 4.36 -1.51
C THR A 84 10.57 4.30 -1.09
N ALA A 85 9.73 5.11 -1.73
CA ALA A 85 8.29 5.06 -1.56
C ALA A 85 7.70 4.06 -2.55
N TYR A 86 7.04 3.03 -2.07
CA TYR A 86 6.18 2.15 -2.87
C TYR A 86 4.76 2.71 -2.79
N PHE A 87 4.04 2.70 -3.91
CA PHE A 87 2.69 3.25 -3.96
C PHE A 87 1.86 2.57 -5.05
N HIS A 88 0.54 2.61 -4.88
CA HIS A 88 -0.41 2.19 -5.90
C HIS A 88 -1.70 3.04 -5.88
N PRO A 89 -2.42 3.10 -7.01
CA PRO A 89 -3.81 3.51 -7.01
C PRO A 89 -4.71 2.46 -6.35
N LEU A 90 -5.86 2.86 -5.81
CA LEU A 90 -6.85 1.90 -5.31
C LEU A 90 -7.35 1.02 -6.45
N ILE A 91 -7.68 1.67 -7.57
CA ILE A 91 -8.09 1.00 -8.79
C ILE A 91 -6.85 0.71 -9.64
N GLY A 92 -6.22 -0.42 -9.38
CA GLY A 92 -5.09 -0.95 -10.14
C GLY A 92 -4.47 -2.16 -9.45
N THR A 93 -3.71 -2.95 -10.21
CA THR A 93 -3.02 -4.17 -9.75
C THR A 93 -1.51 -3.99 -9.67
N GLN A 94 -1.01 -2.88 -10.20
CA GLN A 94 0.41 -2.55 -10.27
C GLN A 94 0.88 -1.83 -9.02
N GLU A 95 2.16 -1.99 -8.73
CA GLU A 95 2.89 -1.22 -7.71
C GLU A 95 3.97 -0.39 -8.40
N PHE A 96 4.18 0.82 -7.91
CA PHE A 96 5.16 1.75 -8.43
C PHE A 96 6.12 2.18 -7.34
N SER A 97 7.24 2.78 -7.74
CA SER A 97 8.23 3.30 -6.81
C SER A 97 8.79 4.64 -7.23
N VAL A 98 9.22 5.40 -6.23
CA VAL A 98 9.92 6.67 -6.38
C VAL A 98 10.80 6.92 -5.16
N SER A 99 11.95 7.58 -5.35
CA SER A 99 12.78 8.00 -4.22
C SER A 99 12.09 9.14 -3.45
N THR A 100 12.10 9.06 -2.13
CA THR A 100 11.65 10.17 -1.27
C THR A 100 12.43 11.46 -1.50
N CYS A 101 13.67 11.40 -1.96
CA CYS A 101 14.44 12.61 -2.33
C CYS A 101 13.89 13.30 -3.59
N VAL A 102 13.26 12.55 -4.50
CA VAL A 102 12.49 13.13 -5.61
C VAL A 102 11.24 13.80 -5.06
N LEU A 103 10.49 13.11 -4.19
CA LEU A 103 9.27 13.65 -3.58
C LEU A 103 9.53 14.93 -2.76
N LYS A 104 10.62 14.95 -1.99
CA LYS A 104 11.05 16.06 -1.12
C LYS A 104 11.53 17.29 -1.91
N ASN A 105 11.79 17.17 -3.21
CA ASN A 105 12.22 18.28 -4.06
C ASN A 105 11.00 19.01 -4.66
N ARG A 106 10.64 20.17 -4.09
CA ARG A 106 9.47 20.95 -4.51
C ARG A 106 9.47 21.44 -5.97
N THR A 107 10.63 21.52 -6.62
CA THR A 107 10.75 21.97 -8.02
C THR A 107 10.97 20.82 -9.00
N VAL A 108 10.91 19.56 -8.54
CA VAL A 108 11.25 18.40 -9.36
C VAL A 108 10.36 18.23 -10.58
N SER A 109 9.09 18.69 -10.51
CA SER A 109 8.16 18.63 -11.63
C SER A 109 8.53 19.55 -12.80
N SER A 110 9.47 20.48 -12.59
CA SER A 110 10.02 21.32 -13.66
C SER A 110 11.18 20.64 -14.41
N ASP A 111 11.68 19.51 -13.93
CA ASP A 111 12.69 18.71 -14.64
C ASP A 111 12.07 18.06 -15.89
N PRO A 112 12.63 18.26 -17.10
CA PRO A 112 12.16 17.62 -18.32
C PRO A 112 12.12 16.08 -18.26
N ASN A 113 12.93 15.47 -17.38
CA ASN A 113 13.04 14.04 -17.17
C ASN A 113 12.28 13.54 -15.94
N TYR A 114 11.46 14.38 -15.29
CA TYR A 114 10.71 14.05 -14.07
C TYR A 114 9.96 12.71 -14.14
N TRP A 115 9.33 12.43 -15.28
CA TRP A 115 8.59 11.18 -15.51
C TRP A 115 9.45 9.91 -15.40
N SER A 116 10.75 10.02 -15.71
CA SER A 116 11.69 8.88 -15.68
C SER A 116 12.18 8.54 -14.27
N LEU A 117 11.90 9.41 -13.29
CA LEU A 117 12.31 9.24 -11.89
C LEU A 117 11.39 8.28 -11.11
N PHE A 118 10.30 7.84 -11.73
CA PHE A 118 9.36 6.85 -11.21
C PHE A 118 9.57 5.53 -11.93
N SER A 119 9.28 4.42 -11.26
CA SER A 119 9.46 3.07 -11.83
C SER A 119 8.27 2.17 -11.52
N LEU A 120 7.87 1.36 -12.48
CA LEU A 120 6.96 0.23 -12.27
C LEU A 120 7.73 -0.88 -11.54
N LEU A 121 7.24 -1.34 -10.39
CA LEU A 121 7.83 -2.47 -9.67
C LEU A 121 7.32 -3.80 -10.21
N GLY A 122 6.06 -3.87 -10.60
CA GLY A 122 5.43 -5.07 -11.11
C GLY A 122 3.93 -5.09 -10.90
N ASP A 123 3.34 -6.28 -10.89
CA ASP A 123 1.89 -6.50 -10.83
C ASP A 123 1.55 -7.62 -9.83
N ARG A 124 0.58 -7.34 -8.95
CA ARG A 124 0.13 -8.23 -7.88
C ARG A 124 -0.82 -9.34 -8.37
N GLY A 125 -1.31 -9.25 -9.60
CA GLY A 125 -2.22 -10.20 -10.24
C GLY A 125 -3.65 -9.69 -10.39
N GLU A 126 -4.46 -10.43 -11.14
CA GLU A 126 -5.86 -10.08 -11.40
C GLU A 126 -6.67 -9.96 -10.10
N GLY A 127 -7.53 -8.94 -10.02
CA GLY A 127 -8.40 -8.69 -8.87
C GLY A 127 -7.70 -8.13 -7.63
N SER A 128 -6.42 -7.76 -7.71
CA SER A 128 -5.63 -7.28 -6.55
C SER A 128 -5.74 -5.77 -6.28
N GLN A 129 -6.86 -5.13 -6.64
CA GLN A 129 -7.17 -3.75 -6.23
C GLN A 129 -7.10 -3.67 -4.71
N ALA A 130 -6.44 -2.64 -4.19
CA ALA A 130 -6.06 -2.58 -2.79
C ALA A 130 -6.32 -1.18 -2.21
N THR A 131 -6.68 -1.12 -0.93
CA THR A 131 -6.80 0.13 -0.18
C THR A 131 -5.44 0.50 0.36
N MET A 132 -4.93 -0.27 1.31
CA MET A 132 -3.73 0.05 2.08
C MET A 132 -2.67 -1.01 1.94
N HIS A 133 -1.42 -0.61 2.08
CA HIS A 133 -0.33 -1.53 2.32
C HIS A 133 0.68 -0.91 3.28
N ASP A 134 1.42 -1.76 3.98
CA ASP A 134 2.47 -1.31 4.87
C ASP A 134 3.64 -2.31 4.94
N TYR A 135 4.82 -1.80 5.24
CA TYR A 135 6.08 -2.54 5.16
C TYR A 135 6.57 -2.92 6.55
N HIS A 136 6.96 -4.19 6.70
CA HIS A 136 7.63 -4.69 7.89
C HIS A 136 9.15 -4.76 7.68
N PRO A 137 9.97 -3.89 8.31
CA PRO A 137 11.40 -3.84 8.05
C PRO A 137 12.15 -5.13 8.40
N ALA A 138 11.80 -5.80 9.50
CA ALA A 138 12.55 -6.96 9.97
C ALA A 138 12.37 -8.20 9.08
N SER A 139 11.20 -8.38 8.45
CA SER A 139 10.97 -9.49 7.50
C SER A 139 11.14 -9.08 6.03
N ARG A 140 11.20 -7.77 5.75
CA ARG A 140 11.15 -7.15 4.42
C ARG A 140 9.90 -7.50 3.62
N VAL A 141 8.78 -7.61 4.31
CA VAL A 141 7.50 -7.98 3.70
C VAL A 141 6.59 -6.77 3.65
N VAL A 142 5.97 -6.53 2.50
CA VAL A 142 4.82 -5.63 2.36
C VAL A 142 3.55 -6.46 2.57
N PHE A 143 2.67 -6.00 3.44
CA PHE A 143 1.34 -6.54 3.64
C PHE A 143 0.32 -5.64 2.97
N ILE A 144 -0.69 -6.22 2.31
CA ILE A 144 -1.59 -5.49 1.42
C ILE A 144 -3.04 -5.85 1.76
N ALA A 145 -3.88 -4.84 1.93
CA ALA A 145 -5.32 -4.93 2.12
C ALA A 145 -6.02 -4.87 0.76
N GLU A 146 -6.51 -6.00 0.26
CA GLU A 146 -7.04 -6.14 -1.08
C GLU A 146 -8.57 -6.21 -1.08
N ILE A 147 -9.19 -5.24 -1.73
CA ILE A 147 -10.64 -5.17 -1.87
C ILE A 147 -11.14 -6.03 -3.03
N GLY A 148 -10.36 -6.22 -4.10
CA GLY A 148 -10.82 -6.97 -5.26
C GLY A 148 -10.82 -8.50 -5.05
N ARG A 149 -10.11 -8.97 -4.02
CA ARG A 149 -10.08 -10.38 -3.60
C ARG A 149 -10.69 -10.63 -2.22
N ASP A 150 -11.27 -9.62 -1.56
CA ASP A 150 -11.77 -9.70 -0.18
C ASP A 150 -10.71 -10.28 0.79
N ALA A 151 -9.47 -9.80 0.71
CA ALA A 151 -8.30 -10.49 1.25
C ALA A 151 -7.25 -9.58 1.88
N VAL A 152 -6.39 -10.19 2.70
CA VAL A 152 -5.09 -9.64 3.09
C VAL A 152 -4.02 -10.51 2.46
N SER A 153 -3.05 -9.88 1.79
CA SER A 153 -1.95 -10.58 1.10
C SER A 153 -0.60 -10.06 1.57
N CYS A 154 0.47 -10.74 1.14
CA CYS A 154 1.83 -10.30 1.37
C CYS A 154 2.72 -10.45 0.14
N TRP A 155 3.85 -9.73 0.18
CA TRP A 155 4.93 -9.80 -0.80
C TRP A 155 6.28 -9.57 -0.12
N ASN A 156 7.29 -10.42 -0.39
CA ASN A 156 8.67 -10.16 0.03
C ASN A 156 9.35 -9.23 -0.97
N THR A 157 9.81 -8.05 -0.51
CA THR A 157 10.41 -7.04 -1.41
C THR A 157 11.76 -7.46 -1.99
N GLY A 158 12.33 -8.60 -1.54
CA GLY A 158 13.50 -9.22 -2.15
C GLY A 158 13.19 -10.06 -3.40
N GLU A 159 11.91 -10.33 -3.66
CA GLU A 159 11.45 -11.10 -4.80
C GLU A 159 10.78 -10.20 -5.83
N ALA A 160 10.83 -10.59 -7.12
CA ALA A 160 10.14 -9.84 -8.17
C ALA A 160 8.63 -9.73 -7.87
N LEU A 161 8.03 -8.56 -8.11
CA LEU A 161 6.61 -8.37 -7.91
C LEU A 161 5.81 -8.95 -9.08
N VAL A 162 5.50 -10.24 -8.95
CA VAL A 162 4.65 -11.01 -9.86
C VAL A 162 3.64 -11.81 -9.04
N SER A 163 2.50 -12.16 -9.64
CA SER A 163 1.40 -12.84 -8.95
C SER A 163 1.79 -14.12 -8.21
N THR A 164 2.79 -14.87 -8.69
CA THR A 164 3.30 -16.10 -8.04
C THR A 164 4.07 -15.85 -6.74
N ASN A 165 4.57 -14.62 -6.54
CA ASN A 165 5.30 -14.21 -5.34
C ASN A 165 4.38 -13.48 -4.33
N ILE A 166 3.08 -13.37 -4.65
CA ILE A 166 2.05 -12.88 -3.73
C ILE A 166 1.41 -14.07 -3.04
N ALA A 167 1.25 -13.99 -1.72
CA ALA A 167 0.49 -14.98 -0.97
C ALA A 167 -0.74 -14.34 -0.32
N ILE A 168 -1.90 -14.98 -0.46
CA ILE A 168 -3.10 -14.63 0.29
C ILE A 168 -2.98 -15.21 1.70
N LEU A 169 -3.03 -14.34 2.70
CA LEU A 169 -2.90 -14.70 4.11
C LEU A 169 -4.25 -14.98 4.77
N ALA A 170 -5.25 -14.21 4.38
CA ALA A 170 -6.64 -14.36 4.82
C ALA A 170 -7.57 -13.89 3.69
N GLN A 171 -8.71 -14.56 3.55
CA GLN A 171 -9.73 -14.22 2.56
C GLN A 171 -11.11 -14.58 3.10
N ASP A 172 -12.03 -13.61 3.11
CA ASP A 172 -13.41 -13.82 3.56
C ASP A 172 -14.33 -12.75 2.97
N SER A 173 -15.27 -13.17 2.12
CA SER A 173 -16.17 -12.26 1.39
C SER A 173 -17.25 -11.59 2.24
N GLN A 174 -17.37 -11.95 3.52
CA GLN A 174 -18.25 -11.29 4.49
C GLN A 174 -17.46 -10.38 5.43
N ARG A 175 -16.35 -10.89 5.97
CA ARG A 175 -15.59 -10.27 7.05
C ARG A 175 -14.45 -9.38 6.57
N LEU A 176 -13.93 -9.66 5.38
CA LEU A 176 -12.91 -8.89 4.68
C LEU A 176 -13.46 -8.34 3.36
N SER A 177 -14.76 -8.07 3.29
CA SER A 177 -15.35 -7.51 2.07
C SER A 177 -14.83 -6.12 1.74
N TYR A 178 -14.30 -5.38 2.72
CA TYR A 178 -13.63 -4.11 2.45
C TYR A 178 -12.57 -3.89 3.53
N PRO A 179 -11.37 -4.50 3.41
CA PRO A 179 -10.25 -4.16 4.29
C PRO A 179 -9.90 -2.71 4.00
N ALA A 180 -10.30 -1.80 4.88
CA ALA A 180 -10.25 -0.35 4.64
C ALA A 180 -8.88 0.24 4.97
N ASP A 181 -8.19 -0.36 5.94
CA ASP A 181 -6.90 0.12 6.42
C ASP A 181 -6.04 -1.04 6.92
N LEU A 182 -4.72 -0.87 6.83
CA LEU A 182 -3.71 -1.82 7.27
C LEU A 182 -2.50 -1.06 7.80
N HIS A 183 -2.04 -1.45 8.99
CA HIS A 183 -0.84 -0.88 9.57
C HIS A 183 0.04 -1.99 10.17
N VAL A 184 1.35 -1.87 9.97
CA VAL A 184 2.34 -2.74 10.56
C VAL A 184 3.07 -1.99 11.67
N THR A 185 3.05 -2.55 12.89
CA THR A 185 3.76 -1.98 14.02
C THR A 185 4.36 -3.07 14.89
N GLY A 186 5.62 -2.88 15.30
CA GLY A 186 6.40 -3.96 15.91
C GLY A 186 6.43 -5.19 14.99
N ASN A 187 6.03 -6.35 15.52
CA ASN A 187 5.89 -7.61 14.76
C ASN A 187 4.42 -7.97 14.51
N GLU A 188 3.52 -6.99 14.46
CA GLU A 188 2.08 -7.22 14.28
C GLU A 188 1.57 -6.51 13.03
N VAL A 189 0.66 -7.17 12.31
CA VAL A 189 -0.16 -6.58 11.25
C VAL A 189 -1.55 -6.34 11.83
N TRP A 190 -2.01 -5.10 11.73
CA TRP A 190 -3.36 -4.70 12.13
C TRP A 190 -4.17 -4.36 10.89
N VAL A 191 -5.40 -4.85 10.81
CA VAL A 191 -6.29 -4.62 9.68
C VAL A 191 -7.66 -4.21 10.18
N ILE A 192 -8.20 -3.13 9.63
CA ILE A 192 -9.59 -2.74 9.84
C ILE A 192 -10.36 -3.07 8.57
N ALA A 193 -11.41 -3.86 8.70
CA ALA A 193 -12.32 -4.15 7.59
C ALA A 193 -13.74 -3.69 7.92
N ASN A 194 -14.48 -3.31 6.89
CA ASN A 194 -15.88 -2.93 7.05
C ASN A 194 -16.75 -3.36 5.86
N SER A 195 -18.00 -2.92 5.88
CA SER A 195 -19.00 -3.19 4.85
C SER A 195 -19.30 -1.97 3.96
N LEU A 196 -18.33 -1.04 3.77
CA LEU A 196 -18.52 0.23 3.06
C LEU A 196 -19.28 0.10 1.74
N PRO A 197 -18.94 -0.82 0.82
CA PRO A 197 -19.71 -0.97 -0.40
C PRO A 197 -21.18 -1.29 -0.14
N ARG A 198 -21.50 -2.15 0.84
CA ARG A 198 -22.89 -2.53 1.15
C ARG A 198 -23.72 -1.33 1.59
N PHE A 199 -23.22 -0.55 2.55
CA PHE A 199 -23.99 0.58 3.08
C PHE A 199 -23.84 1.87 2.27
N SER A 200 -22.86 1.97 1.37
CA SER A 200 -22.79 3.08 0.41
C SER A 200 -23.80 2.94 -0.72
N TYR A 201 -24.10 1.71 -1.15
CA TYR A 201 -25.10 1.42 -2.20
C TYR A 201 -26.47 0.97 -1.64
N SER A 202 -26.60 0.90 -0.31
CA SER A 202 -27.84 0.55 0.38
C SER A 202 -27.89 1.29 1.73
N ARG A 203 -28.39 0.63 2.79
CA ARG A 203 -28.38 1.12 4.16
C ARG A 203 -27.52 0.20 5.03
N LEU A 204 -26.85 0.79 6.01
CA LEU A 204 -26.18 0.04 7.08
C LEU A 204 -27.21 -0.79 7.86
N ASP A 205 -27.06 -2.11 7.87
CA ASP A 205 -27.87 -3.01 8.71
C ASP A 205 -27.24 -3.10 10.10
N THR A 206 -27.86 -2.43 11.07
CA THR A 206 -27.40 -2.39 12.46
C THR A 206 -27.57 -3.70 13.21
N ASN A 207 -28.23 -4.70 12.63
CA ASN A 207 -28.37 -6.04 13.22
C ASN A 207 -27.24 -6.99 12.80
N SER A 208 -26.29 -6.51 11.98
CA SER A 208 -25.13 -7.28 11.52
C SER A 208 -23.81 -6.66 12.00
N TYR A 209 -22.76 -7.48 12.06
CA TYR A 209 -21.41 -6.97 12.28
C TYR A 209 -20.90 -6.30 11.00
N ASN A 210 -20.62 -5.00 11.08
CA ASN A 210 -20.22 -4.18 9.93
C ASN A 210 -18.77 -3.72 9.96
N PHE A 211 -18.10 -3.86 11.11
CA PHE A 211 -16.75 -3.38 11.34
C PHE A 211 -15.97 -4.45 12.08
N TYR A 212 -14.76 -4.70 11.62
CA TYR A 212 -13.90 -5.75 12.13
C TYR A 212 -12.49 -5.19 12.32
N ILE A 213 -11.84 -5.59 13.40
CA ILE A 213 -10.43 -5.29 13.66
C ILE A 213 -9.72 -6.63 13.83
N TYR A 214 -8.69 -6.84 13.02
CA TYR A 214 -7.86 -8.03 13.05
C TYR A 214 -6.44 -7.66 13.46
N ARG A 215 -5.77 -8.65 14.03
CA ARG A 215 -4.35 -8.60 14.37
C ARG A 215 -3.73 -9.95 14.13
N GLY A 216 -2.54 -9.98 13.55
CA GLY A 216 -1.74 -11.19 13.41
C GLY A 216 -0.26 -10.92 13.60
N ASN A 217 0.46 -11.90 14.14
CA ASN A 217 1.91 -11.83 14.22
C ASN A 217 2.53 -12.00 12.82
N VAL A 218 3.48 -11.15 12.46
CA VAL A 218 4.11 -11.16 11.12
C VAL A 218 4.72 -12.51 10.79
N GLN A 219 5.46 -13.14 11.71
CA GLN A 219 6.16 -14.39 11.45
C GLN A 219 5.19 -15.55 11.27
N GLU A 220 4.14 -15.59 12.08
CA GLU A 220 3.08 -16.61 11.97
C GLU A 220 2.32 -16.45 10.65
N LEU A 221 1.98 -15.22 10.27
CA LEU A 221 1.25 -14.93 9.03
C LEU A 221 2.02 -15.38 7.79
N ILE A 222 3.32 -15.06 7.69
CA ILE A 222 4.09 -15.35 6.48
C ILE A 222 4.63 -16.78 6.43
N ALA A 223 4.60 -17.52 7.54
CA ALA A 223 5.18 -18.86 7.64
C ALA A 223 4.63 -19.82 6.57
N GLY A 224 5.53 -20.52 5.87
CA GLY A 224 5.14 -21.48 4.83
C GLY A 224 4.62 -20.83 3.53
N THR A 225 4.67 -19.51 3.43
CA THR A 225 4.32 -18.77 2.21
C THR A 225 5.57 -18.31 1.44
N PRO A 226 5.45 -17.96 0.15
CA PRO A 226 6.50 -17.28 -0.61
C PRO A 226 7.01 -15.97 0.01
N CYS A 227 6.27 -15.36 0.95
CA CYS A 227 6.68 -14.12 1.61
C CYS A 227 7.75 -14.34 2.69
N THR A 228 7.95 -15.58 3.16
CA THR A 228 8.99 -15.86 4.15
C THR A 228 10.37 -15.56 3.57
N SER A 229 11.16 -14.76 4.27
CA SER A 229 12.58 -14.60 3.95
C SER A 229 13.29 -15.92 4.27
N TYR A 230 13.77 -16.64 3.26
CA TYR A 230 14.75 -17.70 3.48
C TYR A 230 16.06 -17.03 3.90
N SER A 231 16.29 -16.86 5.20
CA SER A 231 17.65 -16.67 5.67
C SER A 231 18.43 -17.91 5.26
N SER A 232 19.40 -17.76 4.37
CA SER A 232 20.43 -18.75 4.11
C SER A 232 21.31 -18.92 5.35
N SER A 233 20.73 -19.50 6.40
CA SER A 233 21.42 -20.06 7.55
C SER A 233 21.36 -21.58 7.45
N SER A 234 21.80 -22.10 6.30
CA SER A 234 22.28 -23.46 6.17
C SER A 234 23.79 -23.47 6.39
N ASN A 235 24.23 -23.09 7.60
CA ASN A 235 25.50 -23.61 8.12
C ASN A 235 25.26 -25.09 8.44
N TYR A 236 25.28 -25.93 7.41
CA TYR A 236 25.57 -27.34 7.60
C TYR A 236 27.05 -27.43 7.96
N ASN A 237 27.36 -27.22 9.24
CA ASN A 237 28.52 -27.87 9.85
C ASN A 237 28.16 -29.35 9.96
N ILE A 238 28.68 -30.16 9.05
CA ILE A 238 28.87 -31.58 9.29
C ILE A 238 30.38 -31.82 9.29
N GLN A 239 30.77 -32.55 10.34
CA GLN A 239 32.12 -33.01 10.70
C GLN A 239 32.97 -33.54 9.56
#